data_AF-A0A917ZJD3-F1
#
_entry.id   AF-A0A917ZJD3-F1
#
_cell.length_a   1.000
_cell.length_b   1.000
_cell.length_c   1.000
_cell.angle_alpha   90.00
_cell.angle_beta   90.00
_cell.angle_gamma   90.00
#
_symmetry.space_group_name_H-M   'P 1'
#
loop_
_entity.id
_entity.type
_entity.pdbx_description
1 polymer ?
#
loop_
_entity_poly.entity_id
_entity_poly.type
_entity_poly.pdbx_seq_one_letter_code
_entity_poly.pdbx_strand_id
1 'polypeptide(L)'
;MRHVWEDSKERIGQNRLSPGGQLIYQRRKETVERSFADAKELHGYRYGRFRGLDRMKAQCLLAAAAQNIKKSRCSQPDLAM
;
A
#
# COMPACT_ATOMS: atom_id res chain seq x y z
N MET A 1 25.82 16.69 -14.92
CA MET A 1 26.09 15.50 -14.10
C MET A 1 24.81 14.69 -14.01
N ARG A 2 24.83 13.41 -14.41
CA ARG A 2 23.69 12.50 -14.28
C ARG A 2 23.71 11.92 -12.86
N HIS A 3 22.57 11.86 -12.18
CA HIS A 3 22.50 11.37 -10.81
C HIS A 3 22.74 9.85 -10.78
N VAL A 4 23.39 9.32 -9.73
CA VAL A 4 23.71 7.88 -9.64
C VAL A 4 22.46 6.99 -9.77
N TRP A 5 21.29 7.51 -9.41
CA TRP A 5 20.02 6.78 -9.44
C TRP A 5 19.19 7.00 -10.72
N GLU A 6 19.66 7.82 -11.67
CA GLU A 6 18.90 8.14 -12.90
C GLU A 6 18.56 6.88 -13.70
N ASP A 7 19.55 6.00 -13.93
CA ASP A 7 19.39 4.79 -14.73
C ASP A 7 18.41 3.79 -14.06
N SER A 8 18.40 3.76 -12.73
CA SER A 8 17.45 2.94 -11.96
C SER A 8 16.03 3.48 -12.06
N LYS A 9 15.86 4.81 -12.03
CA LYS A 9 14.55 5.45 -12.23
C LYS A 9 14.02 5.23 -13.64
N GLU A 10 14.88 5.34 -14.67
CA GLU A 10 14.51 5.06 -16.06
C GLU A 10 14.03 3.62 -16.25
N ARG A 11 14.74 2.62 -15.68
CA ARG A 11 14.31 1.21 -15.71
C ARG A 11 12.94 1.01 -15.06
N ILE A 12 12.68 1.64 -13.92
CA ILE A 12 11.37 1.55 -13.24
C ILE A 12 10.28 2.20 -14.10
N GLY A 13 10.58 3.34 -14.73
CA GLY A 13 9.68 4.04 -15.65
C GLY A 13 9.29 3.16 -16.84
N GLN A 14 10.27 2.51 -17.47
CA GLN A 14 10.04 1.58 -18.57
C GLN A 14 9.18 0.37 -18.14
N ASN A 15 9.46 -0.21 -16.96
CA ASN A 15 8.67 -1.30 -16.41
C ASN A 15 7.21 -0.89 -16.12
N ARG A 16 6.97 0.34 -15.66
CA ARG A 16 5.61 0.86 -15.46
C ARG A 16 4.83 0.96 -16.78
N LEU A 17 5.49 1.36 -17.87
CA LEU A 17 4.89 1.53 -19.19
C LEU A 17 4.68 0.19 -19.91
N SER A 18 5.33 -0.88 -19.46
CA SER A 18 5.12 -2.23 -20.01
C SER A 18 3.66 -2.69 -19.86
N PRO A 19 3.14 -3.55 -20.76
CA PRO A 19 1.76 -4.04 -20.69
C PRO A 19 1.43 -4.72 -19.35
N GLY A 20 2.36 -5.51 -18.81
CA GLY A 20 2.22 -6.12 -17.49
C GLY A 20 2.22 -5.10 -16.34
N GLY A 21 3.08 -4.08 -16.44
CA GLY A 21 3.12 -2.96 -15.49
C GLY A 21 1.82 -2.17 -15.46
N GLN A 22 1.22 -1.91 -16.62
CA GLN A 22 -0.07 -1.22 -16.71
C GLN A 22 -1.21 -2.01 -16.07
N LEU A 23 -1.29 -3.33 -16.31
CA LEU A 23 -2.30 -4.19 -15.69
C LEU A 23 -2.16 -4.24 -14.16
N ILE A 24 -0.93 -4.38 -13.65
CA ILE A 24 -0.66 -4.35 -12.21
C ILE A 24 -1.01 -2.98 -11.63
N TYR A 25 -0.69 -1.90 -12.34
CA TYR A 25 -0.99 -0.54 -11.90
C TYR A 25 -2.49 -0.28 -11.84
N GLN A 26 -3.29 -0.74 -12.81
CA GLN A 26 -4.75 -0.68 -12.76
C GLN A 26 -5.32 -1.40 -11.54
N ARG A 27 -4.90 -2.65 -11.30
CA ARG A 27 -5.33 -3.43 -10.12
C ARG A 27 -4.94 -2.77 -8.79
N ARG A 28 -3.79 -2.09 -8.74
CA ARG A 28 -3.34 -1.36 -7.54
C ARG A 28 -4.21 -0.15 -7.24
N LYS A 29 -4.69 0.58 -8.25
CA LYS A 29 -5.62 1.70 -8.01
C LYS A 29 -6.88 1.25 -7.28
N GLU A 30 -7.46 0.12 -7.70
CA GLU A 30 -8.69 -0.38 -7.11
C GLU A 30 -8.48 -0.95 -5.69
N THR A 31 -7.36 -1.64 -5.47
CA THR A 31 -7.14 -2.40 -4.23
C THR A 31 -6.31 -1.66 -3.20
N VAL A 32 -5.21 -1.05 -3.61
CA VAL A 32 -4.23 -0.41 -2.73
C VAL A 32 -4.70 0.99 -2.34
N GLU A 33 -5.12 1.81 -3.31
CA GLU A 33 -5.57 3.18 -3.01
C GLU A 33 -6.84 3.18 -2.14
N ARG A 34 -7.76 2.24 -2.35
CA ARG A 34 -8.94 2.05 -1.49
C ARG A 34 -8.54 1.72 -0.03
N SER A 35 -7.60 0.79 0.16
CA SER A 35 -7.10 0.43 1.50
C SER A 35 -6.42 1.61 2.20
N PHE A 36 -5.69 2.44 1.45
CA PHE A 36 -5.07 3.66 1.97
C PHE A 36 -6.10 4.74 2.32
N ALA A 37 -7.16 4.90 1.53
CA ALA A 37 -8.25 5.80 1.84
C ALA A 37 -8.95 5.39 3.14
N ASP A 38 -9.26 4.10 3.29
CA ASP A 38 -9.87 3.56 4.51
C ASP A 38 -8.94 3.74 5.72
N ALA A 39 -7.63 3.51 5.57
CA ALA A 39 -6.67 3.75 6.65
C ALA A 39 -6.60 5.23 7.06
N LYS A 40 -6.75 6.15 6.09
CA LYS A 40 -6.72 7.59 6.35
C LYS A 40 -7.90 8.04 7.21
N GLU A 41 -9.10 7.57 6.88
CA GLU A 41 -10.32 7.99 7.56
C GLU A 41 -10.57 7.20 8.85
N LEU A 42 -10.40 5.87 8.84
CA LEU A 42 -10.80 4.98 9.94
C LEU A 42 -9.67 4.68 10.94
N HIS A 43 -8.40 4.75 10.52
CA HIS A 43 -7.25 4.39 11.36
C HIS A 43 -6.40 5.60 11.78
N GLY A 44 -6.93 6.81 11.56
CA GLY A 44 -6.38 8.04 12.10
C GLY A 44 -5.08 8.50 11.45
N TYR A 45 -4.81 8.14 10.18
CA TYR A 45 -3.61 8.65 9.50
C TYR A 45 -3.72 10.12 9.07
N ARG A 46 -4.85 10.80 9.32
CA ARG A 46 -4.94 12.25 9.13
C ARG A 46 -3.99 13.03 10.04
N TYR A 47 -3.73 12.51 11.25
CA TYR A 47 -2.89 13.17 12.23
C TYR A 47 -1.93 12.17 12.88
N GLY A 48 -0.69 12.59 13.10
CA GLY A 48 0.27 11.79 13.85
C GLY A 48 -0.13 11.70 15.32
N ARG A 49 -0.73 10.57 15.73
CA ARG A 49 -1.14 10.34 17.13
C ARG A 49 0.06 10.25 18.07
N PHE A 50 1.19 9.71 17.61
CA PHE A 50 2.41 9.55 18.37
C PHE A 50 3.53 10.46 17.87
N ARG A 51 4.44 10.83 18.77
CA ARG A 51 5.68 11.55 18.43
C ARG A 51 6.83 10.57 18.20
N GLY A 52 7.62 10.84 17.17
CA GLY A 52 8.77 10.03 16.76
C GLY A 52 8.43 9.00 15.68
N LEU A 53 9.38 8.78 14.77
CA LEU A 53 9.19 7.93 13.59
C LEU A 53 8.85 6.48 13.94
N ASP A 54 9.49 5.91 14.96
CA ASP A 54 9.32 4.49 15.27
C ASP A 54 7.93 4.18 15.80
N ARG A 55 7.39 5.06 16.65
CA ARG A 55 6.01 4.91 17.18
C ARG A 55 4.96 5.13 16.10
N MET A 56 5.20 6.07 15.19
CA MET A 56 4.30 6.27 14.03
C MET A 56 4.35 5.07 13.09
N LYS A 57 5.54 4.52 12.81
CA LYS A 57 5.70 3.29 12.02
C LYS A 57 4.97 2.12 12.65
N ALA A 58 5.09 1.93 13.97
CA ALA A 58 4.39 0.87 14.68
C ALA A 58 2.86 0.97 14.52
N GLN A 59 2.29 2.17 14.67
CA GLN A 59 0.86 2.41 14.41
C GLN A 59 0.49 2.04 12.98
N CYS A 60 1.27 2.51 12.00
CA CYS A 60 0.97 2.28 10.60
C CYS A 60 1.05 0.79 10.22
N LEU A 61 2.07 0.10 10.71
CA LEU A 61 2.26 -1.33 10.46
C LEU A 61 1.16 -2.18 11.10
N LEU A 62 0.75 -1.84 12.33
CA LEU A 62 -0.33 -2.54 13.02
C LEU A 62 -1.68 -2.38 12.29
N ALA A 63 -2.02 -1.17 11.87
CA ALA A 63 -3.24 -0.91 11.11
C ALA A 63 -3.23 -1.62 9.75
N ALA A 64 -2.10 -1.60 9.03
CA ALA A 64 -1.96 -2.34 7.78
C ALA A 64 -2.06 -3.85 7.98
N ALA A 65 -1.47 -4.40 9.05
CA ALA A 65 -1.58 -5.81 9.38
C ALA A 65 -3.04 -6.22 9.65
N ALA A 66 -3.78 -5.43 10.43
CA ALA A 66 -5.20 -5.67 10.68
C ALA A 66 -6.05 -5.64 9.39
N GLN A 67 -5.79 -4.67 8.50
CA GLN A 67 -6.45 -4.60 7.19
C GLN A 67 -6.14 -5.82 6.32
N ASN A 68 -4.89 -6.29 6.31
CA ASN A 68 -4.48 -7.47 5.57
C ASN A 68 -5.15 -8.75 6.09
N ILE A 69 -5.26 -8.93 7.40
CA ILE A 69 -5.96 -10.07 8.02
C ILE A 69 -7.45 -10.04 7.67
N LYS A 70 -8.09 -8.87 7.73
CA LYS A 70 -9.50 -8.71 7.31
C LYS A 70 -9.67 -9.10 5.84
N LYS A 71 -8.74 -8.67 4.98
CA LYS A 71 -8.77 -8.97 3.56
C LYS A 71 -8.58 -10.47 3.27
N SER A 72 -7.64 -11.14 3.94
CA SER A 72 -7.41 -12.59 3.76
C SER A 72 -8.59 -13.43 4.21
N ARG A 73 -9.27 -13.04 5.29
CA ARG A 73 -10.50 -13.71 5.75
C ARG A 73 -11.65 -13.56 4.76
N CYS A 74 -11.84 -12.36 4.20
CA CYS A 74 -12.93 -12.11 3.25
C CYS A 74 -12.75 -12.81 1.90
N SER A 75 -11.53 -13.22 1.55
CA SER A 75 -11.24 -14.01 0.33
C SER A 75 -11.49 -15.52 0.47
N GLN A 76 -11.81 -16.03 1.66
CA GLN A 76 -12.26 -17.41 1.87
C GLN A 76 -13.75 -17.37 2.26
N PRO A 77 -14.70 -17.51 1.32
CA PRO A 77 -16.12 -17.50 1.64
C PRO A 77 -16.60 -18.75 2.41
N ASP A 78 -15.86 -19.87 2.41
CA ASP A 78 -16.40 -21.19 2.75
C ASP A 78 -15.78 -21.84 4.02
N LEU A 79 -15.79 -21.15 5.15
CA LEU A 79 -15.44 -21.74 6.47
C LEU A 79 -16.30 -21.19 7.61
N ALA A 80 -17.51 -20.72 7.29
CA ALA A 80 -18.55 -20.34 8.22
C ALA A 80 -19.81 -21.19 7.98
N MET A 81 -19.68 -22.50 8.19
CA MET A 81 -20.75 -23.47 8.47
C MET A 81 -20.22 -24.40 9.55
#